data_AF-A0A9C7PKN2-F1
#
_entry.id   AF-A0A9C7PKN2-F1
#
_cell.length_a   1.000
_cell.length_b   1.000
_cell.length_c   1.000
_cell.angle_alpha   90.00
_cell.angle_beta   90.00
_cell.angle_gamma   90.00
#
_symmetry.space_group_name_H-M   'P 1'
#
loop_
_entity.id
_entity.type
_entity.pdbx_description
1 polymer ?
#
loop_
_entity_poly.entity_id
_entity_poly.type
_entity_poly.pdbx_seq_one_letter_code
_entity_poly.pdbx_strand_id
1 'polypeptide(L)'
;MLYPHFRDRLTPGWFDKMLRWRTPQRSVIDQLVLMCPSDAFLAQLPHGKIPDRDDFRVMSPQDRVAYWETCVRESERLARGFSQPDQR
;
A
#
# COMPACT_ATOMS: atom_id res chain seq x y z
N MET A 1 -17.70 -4.07 -4.96
CA MET A 1 -16.95 -3.97 -3.69
C MET A 1 -15.83 -2.95 -3.86
N LEU A 2 -15.78 -1.92 -3.02
CA LEU A 2 -14.62 -1.05 -2.93
C LEU A 2 -13.59 -1.69 -1.99
N TYR A 3 -12.36 -1.84 -2.45
CA TYR A 3 -11.29 -2.46 -1.69
C TYR A 3 -10.07 -1.54 -1.63
N PRO A 4 -9.89 -0.80 -0.53
CA PRO A 4 -8.66 -0.06 -0.28
C PRO A 4 -7.51 -1.05 -0.02
N HIS A 5 -6.42 -0.90 -0.76
CA HIS A 5 -5.24 -1.76 -0.68
C HIS A 5 -3.96 -0.92 -0.79
N PHE A 6 -2.88 -1.40 -0.20
CA PHE A 6 -1.55 -0.78 -0.28
C PHE A 6 -0.78 -1.02 -1.61
N ARG A 7 -1.30 -1.85 -2.54
CA ARG A 7 -0.70 -2.16 -3.85
C ARG A 7 -1.81 -2.42 -4.88
N ASP A 8 -1.48 -2.26 -6.14
CA ASP A 8 -2.34 -2.52 -7.29
C ASP A 8 -2.49 -4.02 -7.64
N ARG A 9 -1.64 -4.87 -7.05
CA ARG A 9 -1.58 -6.30 -7.33
C ARG A 9 -2.30 -7.14 -6.27
N LEU A 10 -3.28 -7.91 -6.73
CA LEU A 10 -3.94 -8.94 -5.92
C LEU A 10 -3.12 -10.23 -5.95
N THR A 11 -2.86 -10.79 -4.76
CA THR A 11 -2.20 -12.10 -4.64
C THR A 11 -3.25 -13.16 -4.29
N PRO A 12 -3.44 -14.18 -5.15
CA PRO A 12 -4.41 -15.25 -4.90
C PRO A 12 -3.93 -16.19 -3.79
N GLY A 13 -4.78 -16.39 -2.79
CA GLY A 13 -4.50 -17.28 -1.67
C GLY A 13 -5.19 -16.80 -0.40
N TRP A 14 -5.07 -17.61 0.64
CA TRP A 14 -5.29 -17.15 2.00
C TRP A 14 -3.98 -16.61 2.56
N PHE A 15 -4.06 -15.78 3.59
CA PHE A 15 -2.95 -15.01 4.17
C PHE A 15 -1.68 -15.84 4.47
N ASP A 16 -1.81 -17.17 4.61
CA ASP A 16 -0.73 -18.08 5.02
C ASP A 16 -0.15 -18.99 3.94
N LYS A 17 -0.67 -19.02 2.70
CA LYS A 17 -0.13 -19.92 1.67
C LYS A 17 0.24 -19.19 0.38
N MET A 18 1.54 -19.09 0.13
CA MET A 18 2.12 -18.62 -1.12
C MET A 18 1.95 -19.68 -2.23
N LEU A 19 0.76 -19.76 -2.82
CA LEU A 19 0.44 -20.69 -3.90
C LEU A 19 0.72 -20.05 -5.27
N ARG A 20 1.99 -20.04 -5.69
CA ARG A 20 2.42 -19.38 -6.95
C ARG A 20 1.74 -19.91 -8.22
N TRP A 21 1.22 -21.14 -8.18
CA TRP A 21 0.51 -21.80 -9.29
C TRP A 21 -0.99 -21.46 -9.35
N ARG A 22 -1.55 -20.85 -8.31
CA ARG A 22 -2.97 -20.55 -8.24
C ARG A 22 -3.24 -19.24 -8.96
N THR A 23 -4.09 -19.29 -9.99
CA THR A 23 -4.64 -18.09 -10.64
C THR A 23 -6.13 -18.02 -10.32
N PRO A 24 -6.65 -16.93 -9.75
CA PRO A 24 -8.07 -16.82 -9.45
C PRO A 24 -8.84 -16.64 -10.77
N GLN A 25 -10.05 -17.17 -10.85
CA GLN A 25 -10.93 -16.88 -11.98
C GLN A 25 -11.26 -15.38 -12.00
N ARG A 26 -11.24 -14.77 -13.18
CA ARG A 26 -11.48 -13.32 -13.34
C ARG A 26 -12.82 -12.88 -12.76
N SER A 27 -13.83 -13.74 -12.90
CA SER A 27 -15.19 -13.55 -12.36
C SER A 27 -15.25 -13.20 -10.88
N VAL A 28 -14.26 -13.62 -10.09
CA VAL A 28 -14.18 -13.35 -8.65
C VAL A 28 -13.96 -11.86 -8.35
N ILE A 29 -13.45 -11.08 -9.30
CA ILE A 29 -13.11 -9.66 -9.13
C ILE A 29 -13.81 -8.75 -10.13
N ASP A 30 -14.80 -9.24 -10.89
CA ASP A 30 -15.49 -8.46 -11.93
C ASP A 30 -16.18 -7.20 -11.38
N GLN A 31 -16.57 -7.21 -10.11
CA GLN A 31 -17.21 -6.08 -9.43
C GLN A 31 -16.31 -5.47 -8.35
N LEU A 32 -14.99 -5.63 -8.48
CA LEU A 32 -14.00 -5.06 -7.56
C LEU A 32 -13.50 -3.71 -8.08
N VAL A 33 -13.61 -2.69 -7.24
CA VAL A 33 -12.89 -1.42 -7.42
C VAL A 33 -11.73 -1.43 -6.43
N LEU A 34 -10.51 -1.55 -6.95
CA LEU A 34 -9.29 -1.49 -6.15
C LEU A 34 -8.83 -0.04 -6.03
N MET A 35 -8.72 0.48 -4.82
CA MET A 35 -8.14 1.80 -4.55
C MET A 35 -6.80 1.60 -3.87
N CYS A 36 -5.73 2.14 -4.46
CA CYS A 36 -4.38 2.05 -3.90
C CYS A 36 -3.56 3.32 -4.18
N PRO A 37 -2.47 3.56 -3.44
CA PRO A 37 -1.58 4.67 -3.71
C PRO A 37 -0.94 4.55 -5.11
N SER A 38 -0.74 5.68 -5.77
CA SER A 38 -0.08 5.71 -7.08
C SER A 38 1.44 5.53 -6.97
N ASP A 39 2.09 5.06 -8.04
CA ASP A 39 3.55 4.95 -8.11
C ASP A 39 4.24 6.30 -7.86
N ALA A 40 3.63 7.39 -8.35
CA ALA A 40 4.14 8.75 -8.13
C ALA A 40 4.13 9.15 -6.65
N PHE A 41 3.16 8.68 -5.86
CA PHE A 41 3.16 8.86 -4.41
C PHE A 41 4.21 7.97 -3.74
N LEU A 42 4.30 6.69 -4.13
CA LEU A 42 5.29 5.77 -3.57
C LEU A 42 6.74 6.27 -3.78
N ALA A 43 7.03 6.84 -4.94
CA ALA A 43 8.34 7.41 -5.27
C ALA A 43 8.71 8.62 -4.39
N GLN A 44 7.74 9.29 -3.76
CA GLN A 44 7.98 10.40 -2.83
C GLN A 44 8.32 9.91 -1.41
N LEU A 45 7.99 8.66 -1.08
CA LEU A 45 8.31 8.08 0.22
C LEU A 45 9.80 7.76 0.32
N PRO A 46 10.39 7.80 1.53
CA PRO A 46 11.74 7.28 1.73
C PRO A 46 11.83 5.83 1.26
N HIS A 47 12.95 5.48 0.61
CA HIS A 47 13.18 4.17 -0.01
C HIS A 47 12.20 3.79 -1.13
N GLY A 48 11.33 4.71 -1.59
CA GLY A 48 10.41 4.50 -2.70
C GLY A 48 9.34 3.42 -2.44
N LYS A 49 9.06 3.12 -1.17
CA LYS A 49 8.11 2.07 -0.78
C LYS A 49 7.37 2.43 0.50
N ILE A 50 6.24 1.74 0.73
CA ILE A 50 5.61 1.69 2.05
C ILE A 50 6.52 0.87 2.96
N PRO A 51 6.72 1.28 4.24
CA PRO A 51 7.52 0.52 5.16
C PRO A 51 7.01 -0.90 5.36
N ASP A 52 7.92 -1.86 5.55
CA ASP A 52 7.60 -3.27 5.68
C ASP A 52 8.49 -3.98 6.71
N ARG A 53 8.25 -5.28 6.89
CA ARG A 53 8.97 -6.07 7.90
C ARG A 53 10.47 -6.24 7.62
N ASP A 54 10.92 -6.07 6.39
CA ASP A 54 12.34 -6.22 6.07
C ASP A 54 13.16 -5.05 6.64
N ASP A 55 12.51 -3.92 6.93
CA ASP A 55 13.11 -2.76 7.59
C ASP A 55 13.67 -3.12 8.98
N PHE A 56 13.09 -4.12 9.66
CA PHE A 56 13.61 -4.61 10.94
C PHE A 56 14.96 -5.33 10.84
N ARG A 57 15.30 -5.84 9.66
CA ARG A 57 16.56 -6.55 9.43
C ARG A 57 17.70 -5.61 9.04
N VAL A 58 17.36 -4.47 8.46
CA VAL A 58 18.34 -3.59 7.78
C VAL A 58 18.52 -2.23 8.43
N MET A 59 17.65 -1.84 9.38
CA MET A 59 17.68 -0.52 10.02
C MET A 59 17.77 -0.61 11.54
N SER A 60 18.43 0.39 12.15
CA SER A 60 18.38 0.58 13.60
C SER A 60 16.95 0.97 14.04
N PRO A 61 16.57 0.74 15.32
CA PRO A 61 15.28 1.17 15.82
C PRO A 61 15.01 2.67 15.62
N GLN A 62 16.03 3.51 15.82
CA GLN A 62 15.92 4.97 15.67
C GLN A 62 15.65 5.37 14.22
N ASP A 63 16.43 4.84 13.27
CA ASP A 63 16.25 5.17 11.84
C ASP A 63 14.91 4.67 11.33
N ARG A 64 14.51 3.47 11.76
CA ARG A 64 13.22 2.87 11.39
C ARG A 64 12.05 3.72 11.88
N VAL A 65 12.08 4.19 13.13
CA VAL A 65 11.02 5.07 13.67
C VAL A 65 10.92 6.35 12.84
N ALA A 66 12.04 7.04 12.60
CA ALA A 66 12.04 8.29 11.82
C ALA A 66 11.53 8.09 10.38
N TYR A 67 11.92 6.98 9.74
CA TYR A 67 11.42 6.58 8.43
C TYR A 67 9.91 6.34 8.45
N TRP A 68 9.42 5.52 9.39
CA TRP A 68 8.01 5.16 9.47
C TRP A 68 7.12 6.37 9.79
N GLU A 69 7.56 7.26 10.69
CA GLU A 69 6.87 8.53 10.99
C GLU A 69 6.75 9.43 9.76
N THR A 70 7.76 9.45 8.89
CA THR A 70 7.70 10.19 7.63
C THR A 70 6.66 9.61 6.69
N CYS A 71 6.58 8.28 6.55
CA CYS A 71 5.55 7.65 5.72
C CYS A 71 4.14 7.85 6.28
N VAL A 72 3.97 7.86 7.60
CA VAL A 72 2.69 8.19 8.25
C VAL A 72 2.26 9.62 7.89
N ARG A 73 3.16 10.60 8.03
CA ARG A 73 2.87 12.01 7.70
C ARG A 73 2.48 12.22 6.23
N GLU A 74 3.16 11.56 5.29
CA GLU A 74 2.78 11.64 3.87
C GLU A 74 1.43 10.95 3.59
N SER A 75 1.13 9.87 4.29
CA SER A 75 -0.17 9.20 4.20
C SER A 75 -1.30 10.08 4.76
N GLU A 76 -1.05 10.83 5.85
CA GLU A 76 -2.00 11.82 6.36
C GLU A 76 -2.23 12.95 5.35
N ARG A 77 -1.19 13.43 4.67
CA ARG A 77 -1.33 14.45 3.61
C ARG A 77 -2.24 13.96 2.49
N LEU A 78 -2.07 12.70 2.07
CA LEU A 78 -2.93 12.07 1.06
C LEU A 78 -4.38 11.96 1.56
N ALA A 79 -4.59 11.50 2.79
CA ALA A 79 -5.91 11.38 3.39
C ALA A 79 -6.63 12.74 3.49
N ARG A 80 -5.93 13.79 3.92
CA ARG A 80 -6.47 15.16 3.96
C ARG A 80 -6.88 15.65 2.57
N GLY A 81 -6.05 15.39 1.56
CA GLY A 81 -6.38 15.72 0.16
C GLY A 81 -7.63 14.99 -0.35
N PHE A 82 -7.86 13.75 0.09
CA PHE A 82 -9.04 12.98 -0.27
C PHE A 82 -10.32 13.41 0.48
N SER A 83 -10.20 13.81 1.75
CA SER A 83 -11.34 14.24 2.58
C SER A 83 -11.85 15.65 2.24
N GLN A 84 -11.06 16.46 1.53
CA GLN A 84 -11.51 17.77 1.06
C GLN A 84 -12.24 17.61 -0.29
N PRO A 85 -13.47 18.12 -0.43
CA PRO A 85 -14.15 18.12 -1.73
C PRO A 85 -13.31 18.94 -2.72
N ASP A 86 -13.03 18.36 -3.89
CA ASP A 86 -12.37 19.05 -5.00
C ASP A 86 -13.22 20.28 -5.35
N GLN A 87 -12.65 21.49 -5.21
CA GLN A 87 -13.32 22.74 -5.57
C GLN A 87 -13.21 23.04 -7.07
N ARG A 88 -13.38 22.02 -7.91
CA ARG A 88 -13.38 22.15 -9.37
C ARG A 88 -14.75 21.88 -9.96
#